data_AF-A0A0K0CYV1-F1
#
_entry.id   AF-A0A0K0CYV1-F1
#
_cell.length_a   1.000
_cell.length_b   1.000
_cell.length_c   1.000
_cell.angle_alpha   90.00
_cell.angle_beta   90.00
_cell.angle_gamma   90.00
#
_symmetry.space_group_name_H-M   'P 1'
#
loop_
_entity.id
_entity.type
_entity.pdbx_description
1 polymer ?
#
loop_
_entity_poly.entity_id
_entity_poly.type
_entity_poly.pdbx_seq_one_letter_code
_entity_poly.pdbx_strand_id
1 'polypeptide(L)'
;MDDEGHNKPVLPIVPEKCGPPTISLNYLLDFAIQQIYHEITVLSELLPKKLDGDRKISLVQFAHSTRMLFVKLLAVVKWVKSSKKFESCAAICYLLDQHSQYFVETADRLVAISREELVLARLPAFQITAAVDVLTQVLYMLRFLSFISRTDYFVWRSGRRGPAVHMGSITKPSIHPESANCYQACLRG
;
A
#
# COMPACT_ATOMS: atom_id res chain seq x y z
N MET A 1 18.30 -36.05 -40.01
CA MET A 1 18.30 -34.65 -40.48
C MET A 1 17.57 -33.89 -39.40
N ASP A 2 18.35 -33.59 -38.37
CA ASP A 2 17.89 -33.29 -37.02
C ASP A 2 18.39 -31.88 -36.76
N ASP A 3 17.65 -30.90 -37.28
CA ASP A 3 18.01 -29.50 -37.15
C ASP A 3 16.74 -28.68 -37.01
N GLU A 4 16.19 -28.71 -35.79
CA GLU A 4 15.26 -27.67 -35.35
C GLU A 4 15.63 -27.30 -33.92
N GLY A 5 16.78 -26.62 -33.81
CA GLY A 5 17.14 -25.80 -32.68
C GLY A 5 16.12 -24.68 -32.48
N HIS A 6 14.96 -25.04 -31.95
CA HIS A 6 13.96 -24.09 -31.48
C HIS A 6 14.56 -23.43 -30.24
N ASN A 7 15.15 -22.26 -30.45
CA ASN A 7 15.56 -21.28 -29.46
C ASN A 7 14.33 -20.87 -28.64
N LYS A 8 13.86 -21.75 -27.75
CA LYS A 8 12.78 -21.45 -26.83
C LYS A 8 13.41 -20.57 -25.75
N PRO A 9 12.95 -19.32 -25.58
CA PRO A 9 13.40 -18.51 -24.46
C PRO A 9 13.18 -19.34 -23.19
N VAL A 10 14.22 -19.40 -22.35
CA VAL A 10 14.15 -20.05 -21.04
C VAL A 10 13.17 -19.22 -20.22
N LEU A 11 11.88 -19.52 -20.39
CA LEU A 11 10.81 -18.90 -19.63
C LEU A 11 10.94 -19.43 -18.18
N PRO A 12 10.79 -18.57 -17.18
CA PRO A 12 10.84 -18.99 -15.79
C PRO A 12 9.81 -20.10 -15.54
N ILE A 13 10.23 -21.13 -14.80
CA ILE A 13 9.38 -22.24 -14.40
C ILE A 13 8.28 -21.66 -13.51
N VAL A 14 7.07 -21.60 -14.04
CA VAL A 14 5.89 -21.17 -13.28
C VAL A 14 5.70 -22.17 -12.15
N PRO A 15 5.59 -21.72 -10.89
CA PRO A 15 5.14 -22.60 -9.82
C PRO A 15 3.80 -23.21 -10.21
N GLU A 16 3.68 -24.53 -10.17
CA GLU A 16 2.51 -25.33 -10.62
C GLU A 16 1.15 -24.89 -10.01
N LYS A 17 1.21 -24.08 -8.95
CA LYS A 17 0.11 -23.53 -8.16
C LYS A 17 -0.35 -22.12 -8.55
N CYS A 18 0.32 -21.44 -9.48
CA CYS A 18 0.01 -20.05 -9.88
C CYS A 18 -0.81 -19.96 -11.18
N GLY A 19 -1.28 -21.09 -11.71
CA GLY A 19 -2.22 -21.11 -12.83
C GLY A 19 -3.67 -20.90 -12.36
N PRO A 20 -4.58 -20.41 -13.24
CA PRO A 20 -6.01 -20.45 -12.97
C PRO A 20 -6.45 -21.88 -12.63
N PRO A 21 -7.47 -22.07 -11.76
CA PRO A 21 -7.87 -23.39 -11.28
C PRO A 21 -8.15 -24.34 -12.45
N THR A 22 -7.34 -25.39 -12.58
CA THR A 22 -7.49 -26.37 -13.64
C THR A 22 -8.37 -27.51 -13.17
N ILE A 23 -9.46 -27.78 -13.89
CA ILE A 23 -10.34 -28.93 -13.66
C ILE A 23 -9.92 -30.05 -14.60
N SER A 24 -9.73 -31.25 -14.07
CA SER A 24 -9.37 -32.39 -14.90
C SER A 24 -10.56 -32.89 -15.71
N LEU A 25 -10.29 -33.35 -16.92
CA LEU A 25 -11.32 -33.76 -17.87
C LEU A 25 -12.16 -34.94 -17.35
N ASN A 26 -11.56 -35.85 -16.56
CA ASN A 26 -12.25 -36.98 -15.95
C ASN A 26 -13.39 -36.51 -15.04
N TYR A 27 -13.14 -35.52 -14.17
CA TYR A 27 -14.19 -34.97 -13.32
C TYR A 27 -15.31 -34.35 -14.15
N LEU A 28 -14.98 -33.67 -15.25
CA LEU A 28 -15.99 -33.07 -16.13
C LEU A 28 -16.86 -34.15 -16.82
N LEU A 29 -16.28 -35.30 -17.16
CA LEU A 29 -17.02 -36.47 -17.66
C LEU A 29 -17.94 -37.05 -16.59
N ASP A 30 -17.43 -37.23 -15.37
CA ASP A 30 -18.21 -37.76 -14.26
C ASP A 30 -19.42 -36.86 -13.95
N PHE A 31 -19.22 -35.54 -13.94
CA PHE A 31 -20.33 -34.58 -13.80
C PHE A 31 -21.34 -34.66 -14.94
N ALA A 32 -20.88 -34.78 -16.18
CA ALA A 32 -21.79 -34.89 -17.33
C ALA A 32 -22.65 -36.17 -17.24
N ILE A 33 -22.02 -37.29 -16.87
CA ILE A 33 -22.68 -38.57 -16.68
C ILE A 33 -23.71 -38.49 -15.54
N GLN A 34 -23.32 -37.94 -14.39
CA GLN A 34 -24.21 -37.74 -13.23
C GLN A 34 -25.41 -36.85 -13.58
N GLN A 35 -25.19 -35.76 -14.30
CA GLN A 35 -26.25 -34.86 -14.75
C GLN A 35 -27.26 -35.60 -15.64
N ILE A 36 -26.79 -36.39 -16.61
CA ILE A 36 -27.68 -37.16 -17.51
C ILE A 36 -28.48 -38.19 -16.70
N TYR A 37 -27.84 -38.92 -15.80
CA TYR A 37 -28.54 -39.89 -14.96
C TYR A 37 -29.60 -39.23 -14.07
N HIS A 38 -29.28 -38.06 -13.50
CA HIS A 38 -30.23 -37.31 -12.69
C HIS A 38 -31.43 -36.85 -13.53
N GLU A 39 -31.19 -36.25 -14.70
CA GLU A 39 -32.26 -35.81 -15.61
C GLU A 39 -33.14 -36.98 -16.08
N ILE A 40 -32.55 -38.14 -16.40
CA ILE A 40 -33.29 -39.35 -16.76
C ILE A 40 -34.16 -39.82 -15.59
N THR A 41 -33.60 -39.84 -14.38
CA THR A 41 -34.32 -40.30 -13.18
C THR A 41 -35.53 -39.40 -12.92
N VAL A 42 -35.34 -38.08 -12.92
CA VAL A 42 -36.43 -37.10 -12.76
C VAL A 42 -37.47 -37.24 -13.86
N LEU A 43 -37.04 -37.42 -15.12
CA LEU A 43 -37.95 -37.62 -16.25
C LEU A 43 -38.80 -38.90 -16.05
N SER A 44 -38.19 -39.98 -15.54
CA SER A 44 -38.87 -41.25 -15.28
C SER A 44 -39.95 -41.16 -14.19
N GLU A 45 -39.73 -40.36 -13.14
CA GLU A 45 -40.71 -40.14 -12.07
C GLU A 45 -41.89 -39.26 -12.50
N LEU A 46 -41.63 -38.32 -13.42
CA LEU A 46 -42.62 -37.36 -13.91
C LEU A 46 -43.43 -37.88 -15.10
N LEU A 47 -42.92 -38.86 -15.85
CA LEU A 47 -43.58 -39.46 -17.02
C LEU A 47 -45.00 -39.99 -16.72
N PRO A 48 -45.24 -40.82 -15.68
CA PRO A 48 -46.57 -41.39 -15.45
C PRO A 48 -47.64 -40.35 -15.12
N LYS A 49 -47.25 -39.15 -14.67
CA LYS A 49 -48.16 -38.09 -14.18
C LYS A 49 -48.56 -37.05 -15.24
N LYS A 50 -47.90 -36.99 -16.41
CA LYS A 50 -48.13 -35.97 -17.46
C LYS A 50 -49.10 -36.43 -18.57
N LEU A 51 -49.73 -35.47 -19.26
CA LEU A 51 -50.56 -35.70 -20.46
C LEU A 51 -49.67 -36.09 -21.67
N ASP A 52 -50.19 -36.85 -22.64
CA ASP A 52 -49.40 -37.44 -23.74
C ASP A 52 -48.65 -36.42 -24.63
N GLY A 53 -49.20 -35.21 -24.81
CA GLY A 53 -48.54 -34.13 -25.56
C GLY A 53 -47.29 -33.59 -24.83
N ASP A 54 -47.43 -33.31 -23.53
CA ASP A 54 -46.35 -32.75 -22.70
C ASP A 54 -45.23 -33.77 -22.44
N ARG A 55 -45.57 -35.07 -22.41
CA ARG A 55 -44.60 -36.16 -22.33
C ARG A 55 -43.64 -36.13 -23.52
N LYS A 56 -44.17 -36.02 -24.74
CA LYS A 56 -43.37 -36.02 -25.97
C LYS A 56 -42.45 -34.79 -26.04
N ILE A 57 -42.96 -33.61 -25.67
CA ILE A 57 -42.15 -32.38 -25.62
C ILE A 57 -41.01 -32.52 -24.62
N SER A 58 -41.29 -33.01 -23.41
CA SER A 58 -40.27 -33.21 -22.36
C SER A 58 -39.18 -34.18 -22.82
N LEU A 59 -39.54 -35.25 -23.55
CA LEU A 59 -38.59 -36.25 -24.04
C LEU A 59 -37.67 -35.70 -25.14
N VAL A 60 -38.22 -34.90 -26.06
CA VAL A 60 -37.44 -34.24 -27.12
C VAL A 60 -36.50 -33.19 -26.52
N GLN A 61 -36.96 -32.43 -25.53
CA GLN A 61 -36.14 -31.45 -24.81
C GLN A 61 -34.98 -32.14 -24.09
N PHE A 62 -35.24 -33.24 -23.37
CA PHE A 62 -34.20 -34.04 -22.72
C PHE A 62 -33.16 -34.55 -23.73
N ALA A 63 -33.60 -35.11 -24.86
CA ALA A 63 -32.70 -35.60 -25.91
C ALA A 63 -31.84 -34.46 -26.48
N HIS A 64 -32.42 -33.28 -26.69
CA HIS A 64 -31.71 -32.10 -27.17
C HIS A 64 -30.68 -31.60 -26.15
N SER A 65 -31.06 -31.47 -24.88
CA SER A 65 -30.16 -31.06 -23.80
C SER A 65 -28.96 -31.99 -23.66
N THR A 66 -29.21 -33.30 -23.65
CA THR A 66 -28.17 -34.34 -23.62
C THR A 66 -27.23 -34.22 -24.81
N ARG A 67 -27.76 -34.04 -26.03
CA ARG A 67 -26.94 -33.86 -27.23
C ARG A 67 -26.07 -32.60 -27.13
N MET A 68 -26.63 -31.48 -26.66
CA MET A 68 -25.86 -30.23 -26.50
C MET A 68 -24.75 -30.37 -25.46
N LEU A 69 -24.99 -31.09 -24.37
CA LEU A 69 -23.96 -31.39 -23.37
C LEU A 69 -22.78 -32.14 -24.01
N PHE A 70 -23.05 -33.20 -24.78
CA PHE A 70 -22.01 -33.94 -25.48
C PHE A 70 -21.28 -33.12 -26.55
N VAL A 71 -21.98 -32.24 -27.28
CA VAL A 71 -21.35 -31.35 -28.26
C VAL A 71 -20.39 -30.38 -27.58
N LYS A 72 -20.79 -29.78 -26.45
CA LYS A 72 -19.92 -28.91 -25.64
C LYS A 72 -18.70 -29.66 -25.11
N LEU A 73 -18.91 -30.86 -24.57
CA LEU A 73 -17.83 -31.74 -24.11
C LEU A 73 -16.84 -32.08 -25.23
N LEU A 74 -17.34 -32.43 -26.42
CA LEU A 74 -16.50 -32.70 -27.60
C LEU A 74 -15.69 -31.46 -28.01
N ALA A 75 -16.28 -30.27 -27.96
CA ALA A 75 -15.56 -29.02 -28.22
C ALA A 75 -14.41 -28.83 -27.23
N VAL A 76 -14.63 -29.07 -25.93
CA VAL A 76 -13.58 -29.02 -24.90
C VAL A 76 -12.48 -30.05 -25.17
N VAL A 77 -12.82 -31.30 -25.48
CA VAL A 77 -11.83 -32.34 -25.80
C VAL A 77 -10.97 -31.94 -27.01
N LYS A 78 -11.58 -31.37 -28.06
CA LYS A 78 -10.85 -30.87 -29.23
C LYS A 78 -9.95 -29.68 -28.87
N TRP A 79 -10.44 -28.79 -28.01
CA TRP A 79 -9.67 -27.66 -27.52
C TRP A 79 -8.43 -28.11 -26.72
N VAL A 80 -8.59 -29.04 -25.77
CA VAL A 80 -7.49 -29.57 -24.95
C VAL A 80 -6.36 -30.13 -25.80
N LYS A 81 -6.69 -30.82 -26.91
CA LYS A 81 -5.67 -31.31 -27.87
C LYS A 81 -4.87 -30.17 -28.51
N SER A 82 -5.50 -29.03 -28.78
CA SER A 82 -4.83 -27.85 -29.34
C SER A 82 -4.16 -26.97 -28.27
N SER A 83 -4.60 -27.07 -27.02
CA SER A 83 -4.15 -26.24 -25.89
C SER A 83 -2.67 -26.41 -25.56
N LYS A 84 -2.08 -27.59 -25.84
CA LYS A 84 -0.65 -27.86 -25.60
C LYS A 84 0.27 -26.88 -26.34
N LYS A 85 -0.19 -26.30 -27.45
CA LYS A 85 0.54 -25.28 -28.22
C LYS A 85 0.64 -23.94 -27.49
N PHE A 86 -0.23 -23.70 -26.52
CA PHE A 86 -0.36 -22.42 -25.80
C PHE A 86 0.13 -22.50 -24.34
N GLU A 87 0.80 -23.59 -23.93
CA GLU A 87 1.30 -23.74 -22.56
C GLU A 87 2.27 -22.61 -22.15
N SER A 88 3.02 -22.05 -23.11
CA SER A 88 3.90 -20.90 -22.89
C SER A 88 3.13 -19.62 -22.53
N CYS A 89 1.87 -19.49 -22.93
CA CYS A 89 1.05 -18.31 -22.65
C CYS A 89 0.83 -18.14 -21.13
N ALA A 90 0.60 -19.23 -20.41
CA ALA A 90 0.46 -19.21 -18.96
C ALA A 90 1.74 -18.69 -18.27
N ALA A 91 2.91 -19.11 -18.77
CA ALA A 91 4.20 -18.63 -18.27
C ALA A 91 4.44 -17.15 -18.53
N ILE A 92 4.06 -16.66 -19.71
CA ILE A 92 4.15 -15.24 -20.03
C ILE A 92 3.21 -14.42 -19.15
N CYS A 93 1.95 -14.86 -18.97
CA CYS A 93 1.01 -14.18 -18.09
C CYS A 93 1.52 -14.11 -16.64
N TYR A 94 2.06 -15.21 -16.12
CA TYR A 94 2.64 -15.23 -14.77
C TYR A 94 3.82 -14.26 -14.61
N LEU A 95 4.72 -14.24 -15.60
CA LEU A 95 5.85 -13.32 -15.60
C LEU A 95 5.40 -11.86 -15.59
N LEU A 96 4.39 -11.53 -16.41
CA LEU A 96 3.84 -10.17 -16.48
C LEU A 96 3.19 -9.75 -15.15
N ASP A 97 2.46 -10.67 -14.51
CA ASP A 97 1.83 -10.42 -13.21
C ASP A 97 2.88 -10.18 -12.10
N GLN A 98 3.94 -11.01 -12.08
CA GLN A 98 5.07 -10.83 -11.19
C GLN A 98 5.76 -9.47 -11.38
N HIS A 99 6.06 -9.10 -12.63
CA HIS A 99 6.68 -7.79 -12.90
C HIS A 99 5.78 -6.63 -12.47
N SER A 100 4.47 -6.74 -12.72
CA SER A 100 3.50 -5.75 -12.26
C SER A 100 3.57 -5.58 -10.73
N GLN A 101 3.59 -6.68 -9.98
CA GLN A 101 3.73 -6.66 -8.53
C GLN A 101 5.05 -6.01 -8.08
N TYR A 102 6.17 -6.39 -8.68
CA TYR A 102 7.47 -5.81 -8.33
C TYR A 102 7.53 -4.30 -8.59
N PHE A 103 6.89 -3.80 -9.65
CA PHE A 103 6.84 -2.36 -9.90
C PHE A 103 6.07 -1.61 -8.82
N VAL A 104 4.94 -2.16 -8.36
CA VAL A 104 4.15 -1.57 -7.28
C VAL A 104 4.92 -1.60 -5.97
N GLU A 105 5.46 -2.75 -5.57
CA GLU A 105 6.23 -2.89 -4.33
C GLU A 105 7.47 -1.99 -4.31
N THR A 106 8.17 -1.89 -5.44
CA THR A 106 9.33 -0.99 -5.56
C THR A 106 8.90 0.46 -5.40
N ALA A 107 7.81 0.87 -6.04
CA ALA A 107 7.29 2.23 -5.91
C ALA A 107 6.89 2.54 -4.46
N ASP A 108 6.18 1.64 -3.79
CA ASP A 108 5.78 1.77 -2.39
C ASP A 108 7.00 1.87 -1.47
N ARG A 109 8.02 1.03 -1.71
CA ARG A 109 9.25 1.07 -0.93
C ARG A 109 10.03 2.37 -1.12
N LEU A 110 10.09 2.89 -2.35
CA LEU A 110 10.70 4.18 -2.64
C LEU A 110 9.95 5.32 -1.94
N VAL A 111 8.62 5.29 -1.94
CA VAL A 111 7.81 6.28 -1.23
C VAL A 111 8.08 6.23 0.27
N ALA A 112 8.12 5.05 0.88
CA ALA A 112 8.43 4.88 2.30
C ALA A 112 9.81 5.46 2.66
N ILE A 113 10.84 5.12 1.88
CA ILE A 113 12.19 5.68 2.07
C ILE A 113 12.18 7.21 1.95
N SER A 114 11.45 7.74 0.96
CA SER A 114 11.42 9.19 0.72
C SER A 114 10.74 9.98 1.84
N ARG A 115 9.71 9.42 2.48
CA ARG A 115 8.86 10.11 3.46
C ARG A 115 9.27 9.85 4.90
N GLU A 116 9.82 8.69 5.19
CA GLU A 116 10.09 8.26 6.55
C GLU A 116 11.60 8.31 6.83
N GLU A 117 12.38 7.54 6.07
CA GLU A 117 13.82 7.37 6.30
C GLU A 117 14.62 8.65 5.98
N LEU A 118 14.39 9.27 4.81
CA LEU A 118 15.12 10.46 4.39
C LEU A 118 14.79 11.69 5.22
N VAL A 119 13.58 11.79 5.76
CA VAL A 119 13.19 12.92 6.62
C VAL A 119 13.94 12.85 7.95
N LEU A 120 14.13 11.66 8.51
CA LEU A 120 14.91 11.46 9.73
C LEU A 120 16.42 11.64 9.51
N ALA A 121 16.91 11.34 8.30
CA ALA A 121 18.31 11.60 7.93
C ALA A 121 18.63 13.11 7.81
N ARG A 122 17.61 13.97 7.67
CA ARG A 122 17.82 15.43 7.63
C ARG A 122 18.06 15.96 9.03
N LEU A 123 19.22 16.59 9.21
CA LEU A 123 19.57 17.26 10.45
C LEU A 123 18.62 18.46 10.66
N PRO A 124 17.95 18.59 11.82
CA PRO A 124 17.03 19.70 12.07
C PRO A 124 17.77 21.03 12.07
N ALA A 125 17.08 22.11 11.68
CA ALA A 125 17.63 23.45 11.75
C ALA A 125 17.87 23.83 13.21
N PHE A 126 19.14 24.00 13.59
CA PHE A 126 19.51 24.41 14.94
C PHE A 126 19.18 25.89 15.14
N GLN A 127 18.36 26.20 16.15
CA GLN A 127 18.03 27.57 16.53
C GLN A 127 19.18 28.19 17.33
N ILE A 128 20.20 28.65 16.61
CA ILE A 128 21.42 29.22 17.20
C ILE A 128 21.08 30.46 18.03
N THR A 129 20.16 31.31 17.58
CA THR A 129 19.75 32.52 18.31
C THR A 129 19.14 32.20 19.67
N ALA A 130 18.26 31.20 19.74
CA ALA A 130 17.68 30.76 21.01
C ALA A 130 18.75 30.18 21.96
N ALA A 131 19.73 29.45 21.44
CA ALA A 131 20.85 28.95 22.24
C ALA A 131 21.73 30.11 22.76
N VAL A 132 21.95 31.14 21.95
CA VAL A 132 22.68 32.36 22.33
C VAL A 132 21.90 33.16 23.38
N ASP A 133 20.58 33.25 23.28
CA ASP A 133 19.74 33.94 24.26
C ASP A 133 19.77 33.23 25.62
N VAL A 134 19.69 31.89 25.64
CA VAL A 134 19.87 31.12 26.89
C VAL A 134 21.27 31.32 27.46
N LEU A 135 22.31 31.24 26.62
CA LEU A 135 23.69 31.42 27.05
C LEU A 135 23.92 32.82 27.63
N THR A 136 23.44 33.85 26.93
CA THR A 136 23.57 35.23 27.38
C THR A 136 22.73 35.47 28.63
N GLN A 137 21.52 34.94 28.75
CA GLN A 137 20.71 35.06 29.96
C GLN A 137 21.39 34.42 31.18
N VAL A 138 22.02 33.26 31.01
CA VAL A 138 22.82 32.61 32.07
C VAL A 138 24.04 33.46 32.44
N LEU A 139 24.73 34.06 31.46
CA LEU A 139 25.86 34.96 31.70
C LEU A 139 25.45 36.29 32.34
N TYR A 140 24.30 36.87 31.96
CA TYR A 140 23.74 38.06 32.58
C TYR A 140 23.33 37.78 34.03
N MET A 141 22.69 36.64 34.31
CA MET A 141 22.35 36.23 35.68
C MET A 141 23.61 36.02 36.53
N LEU A 142 24.63 35.32 36.04
CA LEU A 142 25.91 35.15 36.73
C LEU A 142 26.62 36.49 36.97
N ARG A 143 26.57 37.40 35.99
CA ARG A 143 27.15 38.74 36.13
C ARG A 143 26.34 39.63 37.08
N PHE A 144 25.02 39.46 37.13
CA PHE A 144 24.15 40.14 38.07
C PHE A 144 24.32 39.63 39.51
N LEU A 145 24.45 38.31 39.71
CA LEU A 145 24.84 37.73 41.00
C LEU A 145 26.24 38.16 41.43
N SER A 146 27.20 38.24 40.51
CA SER A 146 28.53 38.78 40.78
C SER A 146 28.50 40.27 41.09
N PHE A 147 27.61 41.03 40.44
CA PHE A 147 27.37 42.44 40.72
C PHE A 147 26.74 42.62 42.09
N ILE A 148 25.71 41.85 42.46
CA ILE A 148 25.08 41.83 43.79
C ILE A 148 26.14 41.50 44.84
N SER A 149 26.93 40.44 44.67
CA SER A 149 28.04 40.13 45.58
C SER A 149 29.03 41.29 45.68
N ARG A 150 29.43 41.93 44.56
CA ARG A 150 30.34 43.10 44.58
C ARG A 150 29.71 44.33 45.22
N THR A 151 28.43 44.59 45.03
CA THR A 151 27.72 45.70 45.67
C THR A 151 27.43 45.42 47.12
N ASP A 152 27.26 44.17 47.54
CA ASP A 152 27.16 43.80 48.96
C ASP A 152 28.53 43.95 49.65
N TYR A 153 29.65 43.64 48.98
CA TYR A 153 30.99 44.01 49.46
C TYR A 153 31.22 45.54 49.51
N PHE A 154 30.58 46.31 48.63
CA PHE A 154 30.71 47.77 48.60
C PHE A 154 29.75 48.50 49.57
N VAL A 155 28.55 47.95 49.79
CA VAL A 155 27.53 48.45 50.72
C VAL A 155 27.87 48.07 52.16
N TRP A 156 28.58 46.97 52.42
CA TRP A 156 29.09 46.67 53.76
C TRP A 156 30.29 47.55 54.19
N ARG A 157 30.83 48.42 53.32
CA ARG A 157 31.91 49.36 53.71
C ARG A 157 31.43 50.77 54.07
N SER A 158 30.15 51.11 53.87
CA SER A 158 29.67 52.48 54.05
C SER A 158 28.43 52.57 54.93
N GLY A 159 28.56 52.16 56.18
CA GLY A 159 27.66 52.61 57.25
C GLY A 159 27.98 54.06 57.64
N ARG A 160 27.21 55.04 57.13
CA ARG A 160 26.69 56.22 57.86
C ARG A 160 25.96 57.23 56.93
N ARG A 161 24.65 57.39 57.18
CA ARG A 161 23.78 58.59 57.14
C ARG A 161 24.05 59.72 56.11
N GLY A 162 23.24 59.70 55.02
CA GLY A 162 22.48 60.80 54.33
C GLY A 162 23.14 62.12 53.87
N PRO A 163 22.44 63.01 53.10
CA PRO A 163 21.10 62.88 52.51
C PRO A 163 20.97 63.26 51.00
N ALA A 164 19.79 62.90 50.47
CA ALA A 164 19.04 63.36 49.29
C ALA A 164 19.69 64.29 48.24
N VAL A 165 19.72 63.82 46.98
CA VAL A 165 19.54 64.69 45.80
C VAL A 165 18.61 64.00 44.79
N HIS A 166 17.78 64.84 44.17
CA HIS A 166 16.60 64.61 43.35
C HIS A 166 16.73 63.66 42.15
N MET A 167 15.56 63.06 41.84
CA MET A 167 15.12 62.46 40.58
C MET A 167 15.85 62.91 39.30
N GLY A 168 16.24 61.91 38.51
CA GLY A 168 16.47 62.03 37.07
C GLY A 168 15.87 60.81 36.37
N SER A 169 14.68 60.99 35.82
CA SER A 169 13.91 60.01 35.04
C SER A 169 14.74 59.45 33.88
N ILE A 170 15.00 58.14 33.87
CA ILE A 170 15.41 57.44 32.65
C ILE A 170 14.17 56.75 32.09
N THR A 171 13.70 57.35 31.01
CA THR A 171 12.62 56.95 30.14
C THR A 171 12.72 55.49 29.68
N LYS A 172 11.55 54.85 29.62
CA LYS A 172 11.27 53.54 29.01
C LYS A 172 11.98 53.36 27.66
N PRO A 173 12.53 52.18 27.33
CA PRO A 173 12.69 51.80 25.94
C PRO A 173 11.32 51.43 25.38
N SER A 174 10.91 52.17 24.35
CA SER A 174 9.72 51.92 23.54
C SER A 174 9.78 50.53 22.91
N ILE A 175 8.78 49.72 23.21
CA ILE A 175 8.46 48.49 22.48
C ILE A 175 7.85 48.93 21.14
N HIS A 176 8.59 48.75 20.05
CA HIS A 176 8.04 48.85 18.70
C HIS A 176 7.35 47.52 18.36
N PRO A 177 6.07 47.51 17.92
CA PRO A 177 5.37 46.29 17.57
C PRO A 177 5.59 46.00 16.08
N GLU A 178 6.66 45.30 15.73
CA GLU A 178 6.87 44.84 14.35
C GLU A 178 7.46 43.43 14.33
N SER A 179 6.76 42.48 14.95
CA SER A 179 7.14 41.05 14.88
C SER A 179 5.95 40.11 14.81
N ALA A 180 4.79 40.57 14.32
CA ALA A 180 3.61 39.72 14.17
C ALA A 180 3.55 38.93 12.83
N ASN A 181 4.38 39.26 11.83
CA ASN A 181 4.22 38.69 10.48
C ASN A 181 5.23 37.59 10.09
N CYS A 182 6.10 37.12 10.98
CA CYS A 182 7.05 36.03 10.64
C CYS A 182 6.54 34.61 10.93
N TYR A 183 5.46 34.44 11.71
CA TYR A 183 4.96 33.11 12.06
C TYR A 183 4.06 32.47 10.99
N GLN A 184 3.67 33.19 9.95
CA GLN A 184 2.74 32.67 8.93
C GLN A 184 3.40 32.06 7.69
N ALA A 185 4.74 32.06 7.60
CA ALA A 185 5.48 31.53 6.45
C ALA A 185 5.99 30.09 6.60
N CYS A 186 5.91 29.47 7.80
CA CYS A 186 6.48 28.14 8.06
C CYS A 186 5.48 26.96 8.00
N LEU A 187 4.20 27.17 7.66
CA LEU A 187 3.17 26.10 7.59
C LEU A 187 2.76 25.71 6.15
N ARG A 188 3.59 26.04 5.15
CA ARG A 188 3.48 25.47 3.79
C ARG A 188 4.86 25.04 3.30
N GLY A 189 5.23 23.81 3.62
CA GLY A 189 6.44 23.14 3.14
C GLY A 189 6.42 21.68 3.55
#